data_AF-A0A9P5UKL9-F1
#
_entry.id   AF-A0A9P5UKL9-F1
#
_cell.length_a   1.000
_cell.length_b   1.000
_cell.length_c   1.000
_cell.angle_alpha   90.00
_cell.angle_beta   90.00
_cell.angle_gamma   90.00
#
_symmetry.space_group_name_H-M   'P 1'
#
loop_
_entity.id
_entity.type
_entity.pdbx_description
1 polymer ?
#
loop_
_entity_poly.entity_id
_entity_poly.type
_entity_poly.pdbx_seq_one_letter_code
_entity_poly.pdbx_strand_id
1 'polypeptide(L)'
;MEYVRSHTSIRIPAVYAWDNNATNPVGAEYILMEKIPGVSLDTVWDRLSYEDKECIVTQVIDISLQLFHTTLDKIGGLYRIRGN
;
A
#
# COMPACT_ATOMS: atom_id res chain seq x y z
N MET A 1 -1.90 -5.88 -2.59
CA MET A 1 -0.66 -5.07 -2.62
C MET A 1 0.25 -5.45 -3.78
N GLU A 2 0.48 -6.72 -4.07
CA GLU A 2 1.43 -7.14 -5.12
C GLU A 2 1.18 -6.52 -6.50
N TYR A 3 -0.08 -6.38 -6.92
CA TYR A 3 -0.42 -5.73 -8.18
C TYR A 3 0.14 -4.31 -8.30
N VAL A 4 -0.04 -3.47 -7.27
CA VAL A 4 0.50 -2.11 -7.24
C VAL A 4 2.03 -2.14 -7.29
N ARG A 5 2.68 -3.09 -6.61
CA ARG A 5 4.14 -3.25 -6.62
C ARG A 5 4.67 -3.58 -8.01
N SER A 6 3.98 -4.43 -8.77
CA SER A 6 4.44 -4.89 -10.07
C SER A 6 4.07 -3.96 -11.23
N HIS A 7 3.10 -3.06 -11.05
CA HIS A 7 2.58 -2.18 -12.11
C HIS A 7 2.83 -0.69 -11.88
N THR A 8 3.43 -0.30 -10.74
CA THR A 8 3.74 1.10 -10.42
C THR A 8 5.14 1.21 -9.81
N SER A 9 5.67 2.42 -9.73
CA SER A 9 6.92 2.72 -9.02
C SER A 9 6.69 3.07 -7.54
N ILE A 10 5.44 3.00 -7.06
CA ILE A 10 5.07 3.35 -5.70
C ILE A 10 5.73 2.38 -4.73
N ARG A 11 6.45 2.92 -3.74
CA ARG A 11 6.99 2.12 -2.64
C ARG A 11 5.85 1.69 -1.72
N ILE A 12 5.57 0.40 -1.70
CA ILE A 12 4.59 -0.21 -0.81
C ILE A 12 5.24 -1.28 0.08
N PRO A 13 4.66 -1.61 1.25
CA PRO A 13 5.09 -2.73 2.09
C PRO A 13 5.10 -4.08 1.37
N ALA A 14 6.12 -4.91 1.60
CA ALA A 14 6.09 -6.31 1.15
C ALA A 14 5.08 -7.12 1.98
N VAL A 15 4.33 -8.02 1.34
CA VAL A 15 3.43 -8.93 2.05
C VAL A 15 4.18 -10.22 2.35
N TYR A 16 4.35 -10.54 3.63
CA TYR A 16 5.04 -11.76 4.08
C TYR A 16 4.09 -12.93 4.21
N ALA A 17 2.90 -12.72 4.77
CA ALA A 17 1.87 -13.73 4.91
C ALA A 17 0.49 -13.08 4.94
N TRP A 18 -0.55 -13.84 4.60
CA TRP A 18 -1.93 -13.45 4.78
C TRP A 18 -2.79 -14.71 4.86
N ASP A 19 -3.90 -14.61 5.56
CA ASP A 19 -4.92 -15.66 5.64
C ASP A 19 -6.29 -14.99 5.79
N ASN A 20 -7.22 -15.34 4.91
CA ASN A 20 -8.59 -14.84 4.94
C ASN A 20 -9.57 -15.85 5.56
N ASN A 21 -9.10 -17.00 6.05
CA ASN A 21 -9.93 -17.96 6.73
C ASN A 21 -9.95 -17.67 8.23
N ALA A 22 -11.09 -17.25 8.78
CA ALA A 22 -11.24 -16.98 10.22
C ALA A 22 -11.00 -18.20 11.14
N THR A 23 -10.94 -19.43 10.60
CA THR A 23 -10.57 -20.62 11.38
C THR A 23 -9.05 -20.81 11.55
N ASN A 24 -8.23 -19.88 11.04
CA ASN A 24 -6.79 -19.92 11.26
C ASN A 24 -6.45 -19.70 12.75
N PRO A 25 -5.22 -20.03 13.22
CA PRO A 25 -4.87 -19.92 14.64
C PRO A 25 -5.01 -18.53 15.29
N VAL A 26 -5.05 -17.46 14.50
CA VAL A 26 -5.30 -16.08 14.97
C VAL A 26 -6.80 -15.87 15.28
N GLY A 27 -7.68 -16.68 14.70
CA GLY A 27 -9.14 -16.59 14.84
C GLY A 27 -9.78 -15.46 14.04
N ALA A 28 -9.03 -14.83 13.13
CA ALA A 28 -9.47 -13.71 12.30
C ALA A 28 -8.66 -13.60 11.01
N GLU A 29 -9.21 -12.90 10.01
CA GLU A 29 -8.48 -12.57 8.78
C GLU A 29 -7.28 -11.65 9.09
N TYR A 30 -6.14 -11.89 8.45
CA TYR A 30 -4.95 -11.08 8.68
C TYR A 30 -4.06 -10.93 7.43
N ILE A 31 -3.26 -9.88 7.44
CA ILE A 31 -2.12 -9.68 6.53
C ILE A 31 -0.91 -9.29 7.37
N LEU A 32 0.17 -10.05 7.26
CA LEU A 32 1.49 -9.70 7.79
C LEU A 32 2.31 -9.04 6.68
N MET A 33 2.77 -7.83 6.94
CA MET A 33 3.50 -7.01 5.97
C MET A 33 4.74 -6.34 6.57
N GLU A 34 5.64 -5.92 5.70
CA GLU A 34 6.82 -5.13 6.03
C GLU A 34 6.45 -3.85 6.79
N LYS A 35 7.20 -3.56 7.85
CA LYS A 35 7.12 -2.27 8.53
C LYS A 35 8.01 -1.27 7.81
N ILE A 36 7.40 -0.29 7.16
CA ILE A 36 8.15 0.81 6.54
C ILE A 36 8.67 1.75 7.65
N PRO A 37 9.99 2.07 7.68
CA PRO A 37 10.52 3.03 8.63
C PRO A 37 10.00 4.43 8.32
N GLY A 38 9.53 5.14 9.35
CA GLY A 38 9.01 6.49 9.21
C GLY A 38 8.07 6.86 10.37
N VAL A 39 7.49 8.05 10.26
CA VAL A 39 6.43 8.54 11.14
C VAL A 39 5.23 8.91 10.29
N SER A 40 4.04 8.88 10.90
CA SER A 40 2.84 9.26 10.19
C SER A 40 2.85 10.76 9.88
N LEU A 41 2.45 11.13 8.66
CA LEU A 41 2.56 12.50 8.18
C LEU A 41 1.77 13.50 9.04
N ASP A 42 0.59 13.10 9.53
CA ASP A 42 -0.25 13.90 10.43
C ASP A 42 0.48 14.31 11.71
N THR A 43 1.36 13.45 12.24
CA THR A 43 2.08 13.70 13.49
C THR A 43 3.16 14.78 13.36
N VAL A 44 3.61 15.07 12.14
CA VAL A 44 4.67 16.03 11.85
C VAL A 44 4.23 17.19 10.98
N TRP A 45 3.06 17.11 10.35
CA TRP A 45 2.59 18.05 9.32
C TRP A 45 2.72 19.51 9.72
N ASP A 46 2.23 19.89 10.90
CA ASP A 46 2.23 21.28 11.35
C ASP A 46 3.63 21.85 11.61
N ARG A 47 4.62 20.98 11.79
CA ARG A 47 6.02 21.33 12.04
C ARG A 47 6.86 21.40 10.77
N LEU A 48 6.34 20.91 9.65
CA LEU A 48 7.02 20.93 8.36
C LEU A 48 7.02 22.34 7.76
N SER A 49 8.10 22.68 7.07
CA SER A 49 8.19 23.91 6.28
C SER A 49 7.18 23.90 5.13
N TYR A 50 6.96 25.06 4.51
CA TYR A 50 6.09 25.13 3.34
C TYR A 50 6.68 24.30 2.18
N GLU A 51 8.00 24.38 2.00
CA GLU A 51 8.75 23.68 0.96
C GLU A 51 8.68 22.16 1.13
N ASP A 52 8.78 21.66 2.37
CA ASP A 52 8.59 20.23 2.66
C ASP A 52 7.17 19.78 2.32
N LYS A 53 6.16 20.59 2.69
CA LYS A 53 4.76 20.29 2.39
C LYS A 53 4.49 20.26 0.91
N GLU A 54 5.03 21.21 0.15
CA GLU A 54 4.93 21.25 -1.31
C GLU A 54 5.52 19.97 -1.91
N CYS A 55 6.74 19.59 -1.52
CA CYS A 55 7.38 18.36 -2.00
C CYS A 55 6.54 17.10 -1.70
N ILE A 56 5.98 17.01 -0.50
CA ILE A 56 5.13 15.88 -0.09
C ILE A 56 3.82 15.86 -0.89
N VAL A 57 3.17 17.01 -1.09
CA VAL A 57 1.93 17.07 -1.88
C VAL A 57 2.20 16.67 -3.33
N THR A 58 3.30 17.11 -3.93
CA THR A 58 3.73 16.66 -5.26
C THR A 58 3.90 15.14 -5.29
N GLN A 59 4.56 14.55 -4.29
CA GLN A 59 4.71 13.10 -4.21
C GLN A 59 3.35 12.37 -4.08
N VAL A 60 2.41 12.91 -3.31
CA VAL A 60 1.05 12.35 -3.17
C VAL A 60 0.29 12.42 -4.50
N ILE A 61 0.46 13.50 -5.25
CA ILE A 61 -0.11 13.65 -6.59
C ILE A 61 0.47 12.57 -7.52
N ASP A 62 1.80 12.39 -7.54
CA ASP A 62 2.46 11.38 -8.37
C ASP A 62 1.98 9.95 -8.05
N ILE A 63 1.83 9.62 -6.76
CA ILE A 63 1.27 8.34 -6.31
C ILE A 63 -0.17 8.19 -6.82
N SER A 64 -0.99 9.23 -6.66
CA SER A 64 -2.39 9.21 -7.07
C SER A 64 -2.53 9.01 -8.57
N LEU A 65 -1.76 9.75 -9.38
CA LEU A 65 -1.74 9.62 -10.83
C LEU A 65 -1.36 8.20 -11.25
N GLN A 66 -0.29 7.63 -10.66
CA GLN A 66 0.09 6.26 -10.96
C GLN A 66 -1.02 5.25 -10.66
N LEU A 67 -1.70 5.38 -9.51
CA LEU A 67 -2.83 4.51 -9.16
C LEU A 67 -4.00 4.68 -10.13
N PHE A 68 -4.37 5.92 -10.50
CA PHE A 68 -5.45 6.18 -11.44
C PHE A 68 -5.15 5.69 -12.87
N HIS A 69 -3.87 5.64 -13.24
CA HIS A 69 -3.45 5.07 -14.53
C HIS A 69 -3.44 3.54 -14.54
N THR A 70 -3.51 2.87 -13.38
CA THR A 70 -3.66 1.41 -13.37
C THR A 70 -5.09 1.02 -13.76
N THR A 71 -5.21 0.21 -14.81
CA THR A 71 -6.50 -0.35 -15.25
C THR A 71 -6.68 -1.75 -14.69
N LEU A 72 -7.92 -2.11 -14.32
CA LEU A 72 -8.28 -3.48 -13.97
C LEU A 72 -9.18 -4.04 -15.06
N ASP A 73 -8.79 -5.16 -15.65
CA ASP A 73 -9.54 -5.79 -16.74
C ASP A 73 -10.89 -6.40 -16.29
N LYS A 74 -11.06 -6.56 -14.97
CA LYS A 74 -12.22 -7.21 -14.36
C LYS A 74 -12.62 -6.50 -13.08
N ILE A 75 -13.92 -6.52 -12.81
CA ILE A 75 -14.49 -6.11 -11.53
C ILE A 75 -14.32 -7.26 -10.53
N GLY A 76 -13.75 -6.99 -9.36
CA GLY A 76 -13.59 -7.98 -8.30
C GLY A 76 -12.38 -7.71 -7.41
N GLY A 77 -12.10 -8.66 -6.52
CA GLY A 77 -10.91 -8.65 -5.66
C GLY A 77 -9.68 -9.22 -6.39
N LEU A 78 -8.50 -8.71 -6.01
CA LEU A 78 -7.21 -9.25 -6.47
C LEU A 78 -6.76 -10.36 -5.50
N TYR A 79 -6.77 -11.60 -5.98
CA TYR A 79 -6.34 -12.76 -5.19
C TYR A 79 -5.04 -13.33 -5.77
N ARG A 80 -4.06 -13.54 -4.91
CA ARG A 80 -2.87 -14.32 -5.30
C ARG A 80 -3.26 -15.79 -5.27
N ILE A 81 -3.31 -16.42 -6.44
CA ILE A 81 -3.46 -17.87 -6.54
C ILE A 81 -2.19 -18.49 -5.95
N ARG A 82 -2.31 -19.29 -4.89
CA ARG A 82 -1.19 -20.11 -4.41
C ARG A 82 -0.81 -21.07 -5.54
N GLY A 83 0.40 -20.92 -6.07
CA GLY A 83 0.95 -21.89 -7.02
C GLY A 83 1.04 -23.27 -6.38
N ASN A 84 0.74 -24.29 -7.19
CA ASN A 84 0.86 -25.70 -6.82
C ASN A 84 2.32 -26.07 -6.54
#